data_AF-N9NAI9-F1
#
_entry.id   AF-N9NAI9-F1
#
_cell.length_a   1.000
_cell.length_b   1.000
_cell.length_c   1.000
_cell.angle_alpha   90.00
_cell.angle_beta   90.00
_cell.angle_gamma   90.00
#
_symmetry.space_group_name_H-M   'P 1'
#
loop_
_entity.id
_entity.type
_entity.pdbx_description
1 polymer ?
#
loop_
_entity_poly.entity_id
_entity_poly.type
_entity_poly.pdbx_seq_one_letter_code
_entity_poly.pdbx_strand_id
1 'polypeptide(L)'
;GASGASGASGASGASGASGASGASGASGASGVSGALETRIESGLPAATVAVVYSEENLYLHPDNEKYRKIIINAAKKYNLAPQALAAKINAEAGTKRGSQEWNADARASTSSAVGLTQFLSGTWYEICTRSTFSDTLLQQHVVKKKLISNFKENMDVDLISNADKAKLKALGTDPTFSVDSAAAYARANIDTVKKTYSKIDSLEPSDLAKIGYVAHHDGPTGFGKIVEATNDSSWSKLQGQVCPRDNPNCKTFLNYKERFNNGRDAYRWWLCTEYTDAKINVNRFTLSPADGKKFKNARTMEEIIIFLGGKALVHPSKDFEKKKGTNDAQTIENISIIITSIVNNKVEPNIQYSVKSKYGLKPHSTNADGHEVIQIKKGDKLEIIFENQVLTSITSIKDKEEFRINFPSAKGNNIQNKTQEVTVNNEKKLNFNGWRNPLAGICQVRRFGYNSLPLKANAATYNTSNLQQATQVASRFNRTSYRSSGMHQGIDLEADNGVNVYPVCVGTIAKVIPSYPGYGKTIILECDVNDLPASKRALAKNIDTIYFIYAHLNSIDVAEGVSITALDTVLGKTGNTGNAGSMTKIEGGSHLHFEVRTEISKSMGKSGMSYRLDPFPWLDNCMTVENGVKLNR
;
A
#
# COMPACT_ATOMS: atom_id res chain seq x y z
N GLY A 1 85.64 -31.10 -31.47
CA GLY A 1 86.37 -30.14 -30.63
C GLY A 1 85.37 -29.20 -29.99
N ALA A 2 85.65 -28.71 -28.79
CA ALA A 2 84.75 -27.86 -28.01
C ALA A 2 84.96 -26.34 -28.31
N SER A 3 84.26 -25.51 -27.53
CA SER A 3 84.32 -24.04 -27.42
C SER A 3 83.54 -23.23 -28.48
N GLY A 4 82.90 -22.11 -28.11
CA GLY A 4 82.80 -21.53 -26.77
C GLY A 4 81.74 -20.43 -26.66
N ALA A 5 81.33 -20.14 -25.43
CA ALA A 5 80.37 -19.08 -25.10
C ALA A 5 81.10 -17.84 -24.55
N SER A 6 80.55 -16.67 -24.84
CA SER A 6 80.86 -15.38 -24.21
C SER A 6 79.65 -14.45 -24.42
N GLY A 7 79.29 -13.54 -23.52
CA GLY A 7 79.73 -13.29 -22.14
C GLY A 7 78.80 -12.25 -21.52
N ALA A 8 78.60 -12.26 -20.20
CA ALA A 8 77.62 -11.40 -19.54
C ALA A 8 78.20 -10.03 -19.12
N SER A 9 77.35 -9.00 -19.17
CA SER A 9 77.50 -7.70 -18.52
C SER A 9 76.09 -7.12 -18.31
N GLY A 10 75.72 -6.48 -17.21
CA GLY A 10 76.40 -6.22 -15.93
C GLY A 10 75.50 -5.26 -15.14
N ALA A 11 75.26 -5.49 -13.85
CA ALA A 11 74.19 -4.78 -13.11
C ALA A 11 74.66 -3.52 -12.36
N SER A 12 73.91 -2.44 -12.52
CA SER A 12 73.87 -1.24 -11.67
C SER A 12 72.59 -0.44 -11.99
N GLY A 13 71.91 0.26 -11.09
CA GLY A 13 71.98 0.37 -9.62
C GLY A 13 70.72 1.12 -9.14
N ALA A 14 70.30 0.98 -7.88
CA ALA A 14 69.00 1.50 -7.42
C ALA A 14 69.06 2.88 -6.75
N SER A 15 68.21 3.81 -7.20
CA SER A 15 67.71 5.02 -6.52
C SER A 15 66.64 5.67 -7.42
N GLY A 16 65.60 6.37 -6.97
CA GLY A 16 64.99 6.60 -5.65
C GLY A 16 63.58 7.21 -5.86
N ALA A 17 62.70 7.24 -4.86
CA ALA A 17 61.29 7.61 -5.07
C ALA A 17 60.98 9.12 -4.98
N SER A 18 60.27 9.66 -5.97
CA SER A 18 59.35 10.83 -5.92
C SER A 18 58.80 11.09 -7.33
N GLY A 19 57.58 11.59 -7.57
CA GLY A 19 56.43 11.86 -6.70
C GLY A 19 55.13 11.91 -7.53
N ALA A 20 53.96 12.03 -6.91
CA ALA A 20 52.67 11.92 -7.60
C ALA A 20 52.23 13.21 -8.32
N SER A 21 51.85 13.08 -9.60
CA SER A 21 51.02 14.02 -10.38
C SER A 21 50.56 13.30 -11.66
N GLY A 22 49.37 13.48 -12.22
CA GLY A 22 48.10 14.06 -11.74
C GLY A 22 46.97 13.44 -12.60
N ALA A 23 45.71 13.51 -12.18
CA ALA A 23 44.62 12.81 -12.89
C ALA A 23 44.40 13.38 -14.30
N SER A 24 44.56 12.55 -15.34
CA SER A 24 44.12 12.87 -16.70
C SER A 24 42.60 12.85 -16.78
N GLY A 25 42.01 13.94 -17.27
CA GLY A 25 40.55 14.12 -17.33
C GLY A 25 39.85 13.16 -18.29
N ALA A 26 38.55 12.96 -18.06
CA ALA A 26 37.73 12.05 -18.85
C ALA A 26 37.69 12.46 -20.33
N SER A 27 38.03 11.52 -21.22
CA SER A 27 37.72 11.61 -22.64
C SER A 27 36.20 11.55 -22.84
N GLY A 28 35.67 12.50 -23.61
CA GLY A 28 34.23 12.61 -23.88
C GLY A 28 33.67 11.40 -24.63
N ALA A 29 32.36 11.18 -24.49
CA ALA A 29 31.67 10.05 -25.09
C ALA A 29 31.77 10.06 -26.63
N SER A 30 32.43 9.04 -27.19
CA SER A 30 32.32 8.71 -28.61
C SER A 30 30.92 8.18 -28.93
N GLY A 31 30.39 8.57 -30.08
CA GLY A 31 29.00 8.31 -30.47
C GLY A 31 28.64 6.82 -30.59
N VAL A 32 27.37 6.51 -30.30
CA VAL A 32 26.80 5.17 -30.42
C VAL A 32 26.74 4.68 -31.87
N SER A 33 27.59 3.71 -32.22
CA SER A 33 27.46 2.94 -33.46
C SER A 33 26.93 1.53 -33.17
N GLY A 34 25.66 1.28 -33.54
CA GLY A 34 25.17 -0.06 -33.88
C GLY A 34 25.24 -1.16 -32.82
N ALA A 35 24.85 -0.89 -31.57
CA ALA A 35 24.53 -1.98 -30.64
C ALA A 35 23.18 -2.62 -31.03
N LEU A 36 23.16 -3.95 -31.23
CA LEU A 36 21.93 -4.73 -31.32
C LEU A 36 21.17 -4.60 -29.99
N GLU A 37 20.09 -3.80 -29.98
CA GLU A 37 19.21 -3.70 -28.82
C GLU A 37 18.47 -5.02 -28.60
N THR A 38 18.97 -5.86 -27.70
CA THR A 38 18.16 -6.94 -27.13
C THR A 38 17.00 -6.31 -26.36
N ARG A 39 15.78 -6.53 -26.87
CA ARG A 39 14.53 -6.09 -26.25
C ARG A 39 13.87 -7.27 -25.56
N ILE A 40 13.26 -7.01 -24.41
CA ILE A 40 12.38 -7.99 -23.77
C ILE A 40 10.99 -7.92 -24.40
N GLU A 41 10.15 -8.91 -24.12
CA GLU A 41 8.82 -9.08 -24.70
C GLU A 41 7.91 -7.84 -24.58
N SER A 42 8.09 -7.03 -23.53
CA SER A 42 7.33 -5.79 -23.32
C SER A 42 7.76 -4.61 -24.22
N GLY A 43 8.65 -4.85 -25.20
CA GLY A 43 9.14 -3.85 -26.14
C GLY A 43 10.22 -2.93 -25.56
N LEU A 44 10.47 -2.98 -24.25
CA LEU A 44 11.52 -2.21 -23.58
C LEU A 44 12.92 -2.78 -23.92
N PRO A 45 13.94 -1.91 -24.09
CA PRO A 45 15.34 -2.36 -24.16
C PRO A 45 15.74 -3.08 -22.86
N ALA A 46 16.44 -4.22 -22.98
CA ALA A 46 16.94 -4.95 -21.82
C ALA A 46 17.85 -4.08 -20.93
N ALA A 47 18.57 -3.12 -21.52
CA ALA A 47 19.34 -2.12 -20.79
C ALA A 47 18.48 -1.27 -19.83
N THR A 48 17.30 -0.82 -20.25
CA THR A 48 16.38 -0.04 -19.40
C THR A 48 15.87 -0.87 -18.23
N VAL A 49 15.59 -2.15 -18.47
CA VAL A 49 15.11 -3.11 -17.45
C VAL A 49 16.22 -3.43 -16.45
N ALA A 50 17.45 -3.61 -16.93
CA ALA A 50 18.63 -3.81 -16.09
C ALA A 50 18.89 -2.60 -15.18
N VAL A 51 18.65 -1.37 -15.65
CA VAL A 51 18.71 -0.17 -14.80
C VAL A 51 17.63 -0.19 -13.72
N VAL A 52 16.38 -0.54 -14.02
CA VAL A 52 15.30 -0.62 -13.00
C VAL A 52 15.64 -1.63 -11.89
N TYR A 53 16.20 -2.78 -12.25
CA TYR A 53 16.53 -3.86 -11.30
C TYR A 53 18.01 -3.87 -10.86
N SER A 54 18.65 -2.70 -10.87
CA SER A 54 20.06 -2.55 -10.48
C SER A 54 20.27 -2.59 -8.95
N GLU A 55 21.54 -2.67 -8.52
CA GLU A 55 21.92 -2.67 -7.10
C GLU A 55 21.62 -1.32 -6.43
N GLU A 56 21.78 -0.23 -7.19
CA GLU A 56 21.53 1.16 -6.78
C GLU A 56 20.04 1.44 -6.60
N ASN A 57 19.20 0.87 -7.46
CA ASN A 57 17.74 1.03 -7.41
C ASN A 57 17.05 0.09 -6.41
N LEU A 58 17.79 -0.70 -5.61
CA LEU A 58 17.22 -1.46 -4.50
C LEU A 58 16.80 -0.51 -3.36
N TYR A 59 15.50 -0.45 -3.08
CA TYR A 59 14.95 0.14 -1.87
C TYR A 59 14.72 -0.94 -0.80
N LEU A 60 15.24 -0.72 0.41
CA LEU A 60 14.86 -1.46 1.61
C LEU A 60 14.30 -0.46 2.65
N HIS A 61 13.49 -0.96 3.59
CA HIS A 61 13.17 -0.17 4.78
C HIS A 61 14.44 -0.01 5.64
N PRO A 62 14.69 1.14 6.29
CA PRO A 62 15.90 1.37 7.10
C PRO A 62 16.24 0.23 8.09
N ASP A 63 15.26 -0.33 8.79
CA ASP A 63 15.42 -1.48 9.70
C ASP A 63 16.10 -2.71 9.03
N ASN A 64 15.93 -2.86 7.71
CA ASN A 64 16.40 -3.96 6.88
C ASN A 64 17.65 -3.63 6.05
N GLU A 65 18.16 -2.39 6.10
CA GLU A 65 19.35 -1.95 5.34
C GLU A 65 20.61 -2.77 5.68
N LYS A 66 20.71 -3.28 6.91
CA LYS A 66 21.74 -4.25 7.32
C LYS A 66 21.79 -5.52 6.46
N TYR A 67 20.69 -5.87 5.78
CA TYR A 67 20.61 -7.00 4.87
C TYR A 67 20.94 -6.64 3.41
N ARG A 68 21.11 -5.35 3.06
CA ARG A 68 21.40 -4.88 1.68
C ARG A 68 22.56 -5.65 1.04
N LYS A 69 23.70 -5.73 1.73
CA LYS A 69 24.92 -6.35 1.21
C LYS A 69 24.74 -7.84 0.91
N ILE A 70 24.08 -8.59 1.81
CA ILE A 70 23.86 -10.03 1.60
C ILE A 70 22.82 -10.29 0.51
N ILE A 71 21.79 -9.44 0.39
CA ILE A 71 20.78 -9.52 -0.68
C ILE A 71 21.43 -9.25 -2.04
N ILE A 72 22.19 -8.17 -2.19
CA ILE A 72 22.89 -7.83 -3.43
C ILE A 72 23.86 -8.94 -3.83
N ASN A 73 24.70 -9.41 -2.90
CA ASN A 73 25.68 -10.46 -3.18
C ASN A 73 25.00 -11.78 -3.62
N ALA A 74 23.96 -12.22 -2.92
CA ALA A 74 23.23 -13.44 -3.26
C ALA A 74 22.47 -13.29 -4.59
N ALA A 75 21.81 -12.14 -4.81
CA ALA A 75 21.09 -11.86 -6.05
C ALA A 75 22.04 -11.90 -7.26
N LYS A 76 23.18 -11.21 -7.17
CA LYS A 76 24.24 -11.22 -8.21
C LYS A 76 24.77 -12.62 -8.48
N LYS A 77 25.11 -13.37 -7.42
CA LYS A 77 25.67 -14.74 -7.50
C LYS A 77 24.73 -15.73 -8.20
N TYR A 78 23.42 -15.62 -7.99
CA TYR A 78 22.41 -16.52 -8.56
C TYR A 78 21.59 -15.90 -9.70
N ASN A 79 22.09 -14.82 -10.31
CA ASN A 79 21.48 -14.11 -11.43
C ASN A 79 20.00 -13.74 -11.18
N LEU A 80 19.71 -13.12 -10.04
CA LEU A 80 18.38 -12.61 -9.67
C LEU A 80 18.43 -11.08 -9.55
N ALA A 81 17.30 -10.42 -9.75
CA ALA A 81 17.15 -9.02 -9.32
C ALA A 81 17.16 -8.94 -7.79
N PRO A 82 17.93 -8.02 -7.17
CA PRO A 82 17.93 -7.88 -5.70
C PRO A 82 16.55 -7.47 -5.16
N GLN A 83 15.75 -6.73 -5.93
CA GLN A 83 14.37 -6.38 -5.60
C GLN A 83 13.45 -7.61 -5.56
N ALA A 84 13.65 -8.57 -6.47
CA ALA A 84 12.90 -9.83 -6.50
C ALA A 84 13.24 -10.71 -5.28
N LEU A 85 14.53 -10.78 -4.92
CA LEU A 85 14.98 -11.49 -3.72
C LEU A 85 14.45 -10.82 -2.45
N ALA A 86 14.48 -9.49 -2.37
CA ALA A 86 13.90 -8.73 -1.26
C ALA A 86 12.37 -8.93 -1.14
N ALA A 87 11.64 -8.99 -2.26
CA ALA A 87 10.21 -9.31 -2.26
C ALA A 87 9.92 -10.71 -1.73
N LYS A 88 10.72 -11.71 -2.12
CA LYS A 88 10.63 -13.09 -1.59
C LYS A 88 10.92 -13.13 -0.08
N ILE A 89 11.98 -12.46 0.38
CA ILE A 89 12.31 -12.36 1.81
C ILE A 89 11.14 -11.70 2.56
N ASN A 90 10.58 -10.60 2.05
CA ASN A 90 9.45 -9.93 2.69
C ASN A 90 8.15 -10.76 2.73
N ALA A 91 7.97 -11.69 1.78
CA ALA A 91 6.81 -12.57 1.73
C ALA A 91 6.87 -13.71 2.76
N GLU A 92 8.08 -14.07 3.21
CA GLU A 92 8.35 -15.17 4.15
C GLU A 92 8.73 -14.68 5.56
N ALA A 93 9.62 -13.70 5.66
CA ALA A 93 10.09 -13.17 6.93
C ALA A 93 8.92 -12.61 7.75
N GLY A 94 8.63 -13.25 8.88
CA GLY A 94 7.89 -12.59 9.94
C GLY A 94 8.64 -11.33 10.36
N THR A 95 7.94 -10.22 10.64
CA THR A 95 8.60 -9.04 11.19
C THR A 95 8.72 -9.13 12.70
N LYS A 96 9.67 -8.39 13.28
CA LYS A 96 9.68 -8.19 14.74
C LYS A 96 8.42 -7.45 15.17
N ARG A 97 7.87 -7.84 16.33
CA ARG A 97 6.59 -7.32 16.84
C ARG A 97 6.64 -5.79 16.96
N GLY A 98 5.81 -5.09 16.18
CA GLY A 98 5.74 -3.62 16.16
C GLY A 98 6.75 -2.93 15.23
N SER A 99 7.50 -3.68 14.41
CA SER A 99 8.53 -3.16 13.50
C SER A 99 8.34 -3.63 12.06
N GLN A 100 9.02 -2.97 11.11
CA GLN A 100 9.20 -3.44 9.73
C GLN A 100 10.50 -4.23 9.55
N GLU A 101 11.32 -4.36 10.60
CA GLU A 101 12.48 -5.23 10.66
C GLU A 101 12.05 -6.69 10.42
N TRP A 102 12.63 -7.33 9.41
CA TRP A 102 12.52 -8.76 9.20
C TRP A 102 13.20 -9.51 10.34
N ASN A 103 12.49 -10.47 10.93
CA ASN A 103 12.98 -11.23 12.06
C ASN A 103 13.78 -12.45 11.57
N ALA A 104 15.12 -12.34 11.57
CA ALA A 104 15.99 -13.47 11.26
C ALA A 104 15.84 -14.64 12.25
N ASP A 105 15.32 -14.39 13.46
CA ASP A 105 15.02 -15.41 14.47
C ASP A 105 13.58 -15.96 14.36
N ALA A 106 12.85 -15.64 13.30
CA ALA A 106 11.49 -16.13 13.07
C ALA A 106 11.44 -17.66 13.05
N ARG A 107 10.39 -18.22 13.66
CA ARG A 107 10.06 -19.64 13.65
C ARG A 107 8.55 -19.79 13.49
N ALA A 108 8.11 -20.65 12.59
CA ALA A 108 6.68 -20.94 12.46
C ALA A 108 6.16 -21.70 13.68
N SER A 109 4.94 -21.39 14.12
CA SER A 109 4.27 -22.10 15.23
C SER A 109 3.76 -23.49 14.83
N THR A 110 3.53 -23.73 13.53
CA THR A 110 2.89 -24.95 13.01
C THR A 110 3.81 -25.83 12.17
N SER A 111 5.02 -25.37 11.81
CA SER A 111 5.95 -26.09 10.94
C SER A 111 7.40 -25.97 11.40
N SER A 112 8.32 -26.62 10.69
CA SER A 112 9.76 -26.53 10.95
C SER A 112 10.42 -25.25 10.41
N ALA A 113 9.64 -24.38 9.76
CA ALA A 113 10.11 -23.17 9.08
C ALA A 113 10.82 -22.18 10.02
N VAL A 114 11.96 -21.67 9.56
CA VAL A 114 12.85 -20.77 10.31
C VAL A 114 13.50 -19.73 9.40
N GLY A 115 13.81 -18.57 9.96
CA GLY A 115 14.71 -17.58 9.36
C GLY A 115 14.02 -16.51 8.53
N LEU A 116 14.82 -15.67 7.88
CA LEU A 116 14.33 -14.64 6.94
C LEU A 116 13.56 -15.23 5.74
N THR A 117 13.69 -16.53 5.50
CA THR A 117 13.18 -17.21 4.31
C THR A 117 12.38 -18.47 4.63
N GLN A 118 12.05 -18.68 5.92
CA GLN A 118 11.11 -19.69 6.43
C GLN A 118 11.27 -21.11 5.85
N PHE A 119 12.51 -21.56 5.62
CA PHE A 119 12.76 -22.89 5.05
C PHE A 119 12.33 -24.01 6.00
N LEU A 120 11.56 -24.96 5.47
CA LEU A 120 11.29 -26.23 6.14
C LEU A 120 12.59 -27.03 6.30
N SER A 121 12.73 -27.76 7.40
CA SER A 121 13.96 -28.50 7.72
C SER A 121 14.37 -29.51 6.65
N GLY A 122 13.42 -30.17 5.96
CA GLY A 122 13.74 -31.08 4.84
C GLY A 122 14.52 -30.36 3.74
N THR A 123 13.96 -29.30 3.18
CA THR A 123 14.60 -28.45 2.17
C THR A 123 15.91 -27.83 2.67
N TRP A 124 15.98 -27.42 3.93
CA TRP A 124 17.23 -26.91 4.51
C TRP A 124 18.34 -27.97 4.53
N TYR A 125 18.00 -29.24 4.81
CA TYR A 125 18.97 -30.35 4.78
C TYR A 125 19.33 -30.76 3.35
N GLU A 126 18.42 -30.66 2.38
CA GLU A 126 18.74 -30.86 0.95
C GLU A 126 19.74 -29.82 0.45
N ILE A 127 19.59 -28.55 0.83
CA ILE A 127 20.57 -27.50 0.52
C ILE A 127 21.93 -27.79 1.19
N CYS A 128 21.96 -28.51 2.31
CA CYS A 128 23.22 -28.95 2.94
C CYS A 128 23.90 -30.13 2.21
N THR A 129 23.22 -30.90 1.34
CA THR A 129 23.77 -32.15 0.77
C THR A 129 23.78 -32.26 -0.76
N ARG A 130 22.84 -31.66 -1.49
CA ARG A 130 22.73 -31.82 -2.95
C ARG A 130 23.78 -30.99 -3.71
N SER A 131 24.41 -31.58 -4.71
CA SER A 131 25.44 -30.94 -5.56
C SER A 131 24.97 -29.63 -6.21
N THR A 132 23.68 -29.53 -6.54
CA THR A 132 23.00 -28.31 -7.05
C THR A 132 23.18 -27.09 -6.14
N PHE A 133 23.51 -27.29 -4.85
CA PHE A 133 23.69 -26.24 -3.86
C PHE A 133 25.14 -26.13 -3.35
N SER A 134 26.11 -26.77 -4.01
CA SER A 134 27.54 -26.79 -3.63
C SER A 134 28.17 -25.40 -3.56
N ASP A 135 27.70 -24.46 -4.37
CA ASP A 135 28.11 -23.05 -4.31
C ASP A 135 27.52 -22.28 -3.12
N THR A 136 26.54 -22.81 -2.39
CA THR A 136 25.94 -22.09 -1.25
C THR A 136 26.92 -21.93 -0.10
N LEU A 137 26.87 -20.76 0.53
CA LEU A 137 27.65 -20.47 1.74
C LEU A 137 27.28 -21.45 2.86
N LEU A 138 26.03 -21.92 2.89
CA LEU A 138 25.56 -22.95 3.82
C LEU A 138 26.29 -24.28 3.60
N GLN A 139 26.23 -24.86 2.40
CA GLN A 139 26.87 -26.16 2.15
C GLN A 139 28.39 -26.08 2.30
N GLN A 140 29.02 -25.02 1.80
CA GLN A 140 30.45 -24.77 1.99
C GLN A 140 30.83 -24.71 3.47
N HIS A 141 30.00 -24.07 4.32
CA HIS A 141 30.21 -24.06 5.76
C HIS A 141 30.04 -25.45 6.38
N VAL A 142 28.98 -26.18 6.03
CA VAL A 142 28.69 -27.54 6.51
C VAL A 142 29.83 -28.51 6.22
N VAL A 143 30.36 -28.50 4.99
CA VAL A 143 31.49 -29.33 4.57
C VAL A 143 32.78 -28.90 5.29
N LYS A 144 33.11 -27.61 5.27
CA LYS A 144 34.34 -27.07 5.89
C LYS A 144 34.40 -27.30 7.40
N LYS A 145 33.25 -27.25 8.09
CA LYS A 145 33.14 -27.47 9.54
C LYS A 145 32.80 -28.92 9.90
N LYS A 146 32.64 -29.83 8.92
CA LYS A 146 32.26 -31.23 9.11
C LYS A 146 31.02 -31.40 9.99
N LEU A 147 29.99 -30.58 9.74
CA LEU A 147 28.77 -30.55 10.57
C LEU A 147 27.85 -31.77 10.36
N ILE A 148 28.03 -32.49 9.25
CA ILE A 148 27.45 -33.81 9.00
C ILE A 148 28.60 -34.82 9.12
N SER A 149 28.50 -35.70 10.12
CA SER A 149 29.56 -36.66 10.47
C SER A 149 29.87 -37.67 9.37
N ASN A 150 28.85 -38.09 8.63
CA ASN A 150 28.91 -39.06 7.54
C ASN A 150 28.73 -38.43 6.14
N PHE A 151 29.14 -37.17 5.97
CA PHE A 151 28.85 -36.39 4.76
C PHE A 151 29.26 -37.10 3.47
N LYS A 152 28.30 -37.25 2.55
CA LYS A 152 28.51 -37.59 1.14
C LYS A 152 27.64 -36.67 0.30
N GLU A 153 28.19 -36.16 -0.80
CA GLU A 153 27.40 -35.34 -1.71
C GLU A 153 26.23 -36.14 -2.27
N ASN A 154 25.07 -35.48 -2.42
CA ASN A 154 23.79 -36.08 -2.83
C ASN A 154 23.22 -37.17 -1.91
N MET A 155 23.76 -37.34 -0.70
CA MET A 155 23.18 -38.25 0.30
C MET A 155 21.73 -37.89 0.64
N ASP A 156 20.95 -38.92 0.99
CA ASP A 156 19.60 -38.75 1.49
C ASP A 156 19.59 -38.00 2.85
N VAL A 157 18.60 -37.14 3.05
CA VAL A 157 18.42 -36.36 4.28
C VAL A 157 18.08 -37.25 5.48
N ASP A 158 17.55 -38.45 5.26
CA ASP A 158 17.27 -39.43 6.32
C ASP A 158 18.54 -40.11 6.85
N LEU A 159 19.63 -40.11 6.08
CA LEU A 159 20.95 -40.60 6.52
C LEU A 159 21.69 -39.59 7.43
N ILE A 160 21.19 -38.36 7.58
CA ILE A 160 21.78 -37.36 8.47
C ILE A 160 21.29 -37.61 9.91
N SER A 161 22.22 -37.78 10.84
CA SER A 161 21.93 -38.06 12.25
C SER A 161 21.10 -36.95 12.92
N ASN A 162 20.30 -37.29 13.93
CA ASN A 162 19.51 -36.30 14.68
C ASN A 162 20.39 -35.23 15.36
N ALA A 163 21.59 -35.61 15.82
CA ALA A 163 22.56 -34.68 16.39
C ALA A 163 23.11 -33.69 15.36
N ASP A 164 23.35 -34.14 14.12
CA ASP A 164 23.80 -33.27 13.03
C ASP A 164 22.64 -32.39 12.52
N LYS A 165 21.42 -32.94 12.36
CA LYS A 165 20.19 -32.19 12.03
C LYS A 165 19.97 -31.00 12.98
N ALA A 166 20.22 -31.17 14.28
CA ALA A 166 20.15 -30.08 15.26
C ALA A 166 21.15 -28.95 14.99
N LYS A 167 22.42 -29.28 14.67
CA LYS A 167 23.47 -28.31 14.29
C LYS A 167 23.06 -27.54 13.03
N LEU A 168 22.61 -28.25 12.00
CA LEU A 168 22.19 -27.66 10.72
C LEU A 168 21.01 -26.70 10.91
N LYS A 169 20.00 -27.08 11.72
CA LYS A 169 18.82 -26.24 11.98
C LYS A 169 19.16 -24.94 12.72
N ALA A 170 20.21 -24.93 13.54
CA ALA A 170 20.68 -23.71 14.20
C ALA A 170 21.20 -22.65 13.21
N LEU A 171 21.74 -23.07 12.07
CA LEU A 171 22.21 -22.16 11.00
C LEU A 171 21.06 -21.44 10.28
N GLY A 172 19.81 -21.90 10.41
CA GLY A 172 18.65 -21.33 9.72
C GLY A 172 18.27 -19.91 10.16
N THR A 173 18.75 -19.45 11.32
CA THR A 173 18.58 -18.05 11.77
C THR A 173 19.74 -17.15 11.39
N ASP A 174 20.80 -17.66 10.75
CA ASP A 174 21.86 -16.82 10.19
C ASP A 174 21.33 -16.12 8.91
N PRO A 175 21.29 -14.77 8.87
CA PRO A 175 20.79 -14.04 7.71
C PRO A 175 21.54 -14.37 6.42
N THR A 176 22.86 -14.57 6.50
CA THR A 176 23.73 -14.79 5.35
C THR A 176 23.44 -16.15 4.73
N PHE A 177 23.38 -17.22 5.54
CA PHE A 177 23.02 -18.55 5.05
C PHE A 177 21.58 -18.60 4.56
N SER A 178 20.63 -17.95 5.25
CA SER A 178 19.23 -17.91 4.85
C SER A 178 19.04 -17.22 3.48
N VAL A 179 19.64 -16.04 3.28
CA VAL A 179 19.49 -15.26 2.04
C VAL A 179 20.22 -15.90 0.85
N ASP A 180 21.46 -16.37 1.03
CA ASP A 180 22.23 -17.06 -0.03
C ASP A 180 21.52 -18.35 -0.47
N SER A 181 21.07 -19.18 0.48
CA SER A 181 20.32 -20.40 0.20
C SER A 181 18.98 -20.12 -0.49
N ALA A 182 18.26 -19.05 -0.11
CA ALA A 182 16.97 -18.73 -0.70
C ALA A 182 17.05 -18.18 -2.12
N ALA A 183 18.16 -17.52 -2.46
CA ALA A 183 18.50 -17.11 -3.81
C ALA A 183 18.89 -18.31 -4.68
N ALA A 184 19.78 -19.18 -4.17
CA ALA A 184 20.15 -20.44 -4.84
C ALA A 184 18.93 -21.31 -5.15
N TYR A 185 18.05 -21.50 -4.16
CA TYR A 185 16.83 -22.30 -4.29
C TYR A 185 15.81 -21.65 -5.25
N ALA A 186 15.69 -20.31 -5.26
CA ALA A 186 14.85 -19.62 -6.24
C ALA A 186 15.37 -19.82 -7.68
N ARG A 187 16.68 -19.69 -7.89
CA ARG A 187 17.33 -19.90 -9.19
C ARG A 187 17.17 -21.35 -9.65
N ALA A 188 17.49 -22.34 -8.80
CA ALA A 188 17.31 -23.76 -9.13
C ALA A 188 15.86 -24.12 -9.48
N ASN A 189 14.88 -23.52 -8.81
CA ASN A 189 13.47 -23.67 -9.17
C ASN A 189 13.14 -23.05 -10.54
N ILE A 190 13.53 -21.80 -10.79
CA ILE A 190 13.32 -21.12 -12.08
C ILE A 190 13.95 -21.92 -13.22
N ASP A 191 15.19 -22.38 -13.06
CA ASP A 191 15.92 -23.14 -14.08
C ASP A 191 15.31 -24.54 -14.31
N THR A 192 14.67 -25.11 -13.31
CA THR A 192 13.91 -26.37 -13.46
C THR A 192 12.60 -26.13 -14.20
N VAL A 193 11.85 -25.08 -13.85
CA VAL A 193 10.59 -24.73 -14.54
C VAL A 193 10.85 -24.33 -16.00
N LYS A 194 11.97 -23.64 -16.28
CA LYS A 194 12.44 -23.27 -17.64
C LYS A 194 12.57 -24.47 -18.58
N LYS A 195 12.93 -25.66 -18.07
CA LYS A 195 13.03 -26.89 -18.88
C LYS A 195 11.69 -27.30 -19.49
N THR A 196 10.58 -26.97 -18.83
CA THR A 196 9.21 -27.22 -19.32
C THR A 196 8.65 -26.02 -20.06
N TYR A 197 8.86 -24.80 -19.55
CA TYR A 197 8.31 -23.57 -20.13
C TYR A 197 9.44 -22.61 -20.54
N SER A 198 10.03 -22.83 -21.71
CA SER A 198 11.16 -22.05 -22.24
C SER A 198 10.89 -20.55 -22.39
N LYS A 199 9.61 -20.16 -22.59
CA LYS A 199 9.15 -18.76 -22.61
C LYS A 199 9.52 -17.95 -21.36
N ILE A 200 9.87 -18.60 -20.25
CA ILE A 200 10.31 -17.93 -19.03
C ILE A 200 11.54 -17.03 -19.26
N ASP A 201 12.38 -17.32 -20.26
CA ASP A 201 13.55 -16.49 -20.58
C ASP A 201 13.22 -15.06 -21.04
N SER A 202 12.01 -14.79 -21.52
CA SER A 202 11.59 -13.43 -21.92
C SER A 202 10.87 -12.64 -20.82
N LEU A 203 10.72 -13.22 -19.63
CA LEU A 203 9.99 -12.61 -18.52
C LEU A 203 10.83 -11.58 -17.75
N GLU A 204 10.19 -10.51 -17.32
CA GLU A 204 10.80 -9.50 -16.45
C GLU A 204 11.09 -10.11 -15.05
N PRO A 205 12.12 -9.62 -14.33
CA PRO A 205 12.45 -10.11 -12.98
C PRO A 205 11.29 -10.08 -11.98
N SER A 206 10.31 -9.20 -12.18
CA SER A 206 9.07 -9.13 -11.39
C SER A 206 8.14 -10.33 -11.59
N ASP A 207 8.04 -10.84 -12.82
CA ASP A 207 7.25 -12.03 -13.16
C ASP A 207 8.01 -13.30 -12.74
N LEU A 208 9.34 -13.34 -12.94
CA LEU A 208 10.21 -14.40 -12.43
C LEU A 208 10.14 -14.57 -10.91
N ALA A 209 10.00 -13.46 -10.16
CA ALA A 209 9.82 -13.51 -8.71
C ALA A 209 8.57 -14.29 -8.31
N LYS A 210 7.46 -14.11 -9.03
CA LYS A 210 6.19 -14.80 -8.76
C LYS A 210 6.25 -16.28 -9.15
N ILE A 211 6.86 -16.62 -10.29
CA ILE A 211 7.13 -18.01 -10.69
C ILE A 211 7.99 -18.71 -9.62
N GLY A 212 9.10 -18.07 -9.21
CA GLY A 212 9.99 -18.59 -8.17
C GLY A 212 9.31 -18.76 -6.81
N TYR A 213 8.26 -17.97 -6.52
CA TYR A 213 7.47 -18.08 -5.29
C TYR A 213 6.47 -19.25 -5.34
N VAL A 214 5.69 -19.39 -6.42
CA VAL A 214 4.77 -20.53 -6.59
C VAL A 214 5.56 -21.85 -6.67
N ALA A 215 6.68 -21.88 -7.39
CA ALA A 215 7.57 -23.05 -7.45
C ALA A 215 8.31 -23.31 -6.12
N HIS A 216 8.48 -22.31 -5.24
CA HIS A 216 8.97 -22.54 -3.88
C HIS A 216 7.90 -23.18 -2.98
N HIS A 217 6.63 -22.85 -3.19
CA HIS A 217 5.51 -23.38 -2.40
C HIS A 217 5.11 -24.82 -2.79
N ASP A 218 5.02 -25.11 -4.09
CA ASP A 218 4.52 -26.39 -4.63
C ASP A 218 5.60 -27.25 -5.32
N GLY A 219 6.85 -26.76 -5.38
CA GLY A 219 7.93 -27.34 -6.17
C GLY A 219 7.77 -27.06 -7.68
N PRO A 220 8.84 -27.21 -8.50
CA PRO A 220 8.75 -27.02 -9.95
C PRO A 220 7.70 -27.92 -10.64
N THR A 221 7.58 -29.17 -10.20
CA THR A 221 6.56 -30.11 -10.71
C THR A 221 5.14 -29.69 -10.31
N GLY A 222 4.96 -29.15 -9.10
CA GLY A 222 3.67 -28.63 -8.66
C GLY A 222 3.29 -27.34 -9.38
N PHE A 223 4.26 -26.45 -9.66
CA PHE A 223 4.06 -25.28 -10.51
C PHE A 223 3.49 -25.67 -11.89
N GLY A 224 4.07 -26.67 -12.57
CA GLY A 224 3.54 -27.15 -13.85
C GLY A 224 2.08 -27.63 -13.75
N LYS A 225 1.75 -28.36 -12.67
CA LYS A 225 0.37 -28.77 -12.39
C LYS A 225 -0.60 -27.60 -12.14
N ILE A 226 -0.12 -26.49 -11.59
CA ILE A 226 -0.90 -25.24 -11.44
C ILE A 226 -1.10 -24.55 -12.80
N VAL A 227 -0.07 -24.49 -13.66
CA VAL A 227 -0.16 -23.93 -15.02
C VAL A 227 -1.17 -24.71 -15.86
N GLU A 228 -1.12 -26.04 -15.83
CA GLU A 228 -1.93 -26.93 -16.68
C GLU A 228 -3.33 -27.27 -16.11
N ALA A 229 -3.64 -26.82 -14.89
CA ALA A 229 -4.79 -27.25 -14.12
C ALA A 229 -4.90 -28.78 -13.99
N THR A 230 -3.78 -29.43 -13.66
CA THR A 230 -3.64 -30.87 -13.40
C THR A 230 -3.25 -31.16 -11.94
N ASN A 231 -3.32 -30.16 -11.06
CA ASN A 231 -3.20 -30.37 -9.61
C ASN A 231 -4.44 -31.09 -9.04
N ASP A 232 -4.26 -31.67 -7.85
CA ASP A 232 -5.26 -32.45 -7.14
C ASP A 232 -6.61 -31.71 -7.00
N SER A 233 -7.70 -32.39 -7.36
CA SER A 233 -9.09 -31.92 -7.25
C SER A 233 -9.65 -32.00 -5.83
N SER A 234 -8.98 -32.73 -4.93
CA SER A 234 -9.33 -32.78 -3.51
C SER A 234 -9.20 -31.41 -2.84
N TRP A 235 -10.01 -31.20 -1.82
CA TRP A 235 -9.99 -29.98 -1.03
C TRP A 235 -8.82 -29.92 -0.03
N SER A 236 -8.10 -31.02 0.16
CA SER A 236 -7.11 -31.21 1.24
C SER A 236 -5.95 -30.23 1.16
N LYS A 237 -5.45 -29.94 -0.06
CA LYS A 237 -4.37 -28.94 -0.25
C LYS A 237 -4.79 -27.55 0.23
N LEU A 238 -5.96 -27.06 -0.19
CA LEU A 238 -6.46 -25.76 0.24
C LEU A 238 -6.76 -25.73 1.74
N GLN A 239 -7.39 -26.78 2.26
CA GLN A 239 -7.72 -26.93 3.68
C GLN A 239 -6.49 -26.76 4.56
N GLY A 240 -5.40 -27.45 4.23
CA GLY A 240 -4.14 -27.39 4.97
C GLY A 240 -3.41 -26.04 4.92
N GLN A 241 -3.78 -25.16 3.99
CA GLN A 241 -3.21 -23.81 3.89
C GLN A 241 -4.07 -22.73 4.57
N VAL A 242 -5.40 -22.83 4.46
CA VAL A 242 -6.30 -21.76 4.95
C VAL A 242 -6.90 -22.01 6.32
N CYS A 243 -6.78 -23.23 6.87
CA CYS A 243 -7.33 -23.60 8.18
C CYS A 243 -6.25 -23.94 9.23
N PRO A 244 -6.49 -23.58 10.51
CA PRO A 244 -5.80 -24.17 11.66
C PRO A 244 -6.01 -25.69 11.71
N ARG A 245 -5.01 -26.44 12.23
CA ARG A 245 -5.07 -27.91 12.33
C ARG A 245 -6.22 -28.40 13.22
N ASP A 246 -6.54 -27.64 14.25
CA ASP A 246 -7.62 -27.86 15.22
C ASP A 246 -9.01 -27.42 14.69
N ASN A 247 -9.07 -26.70 13.57
CA ASN A 247 -10.32 -26.30 12.93
C ASN A 247 -10.29 -26.55 11.40
N PRO A 248 -10.34 -27.83 10.96
CA PRO A 248 -10.29 -28.19 9.53
C PRO A 248 -11.48 -27.68 8.72
N ASN A 249 -12.58 -27.25 9.35
CA ASN A 249 -13.75 -26.65 8.69
C ASN A 249 -13.85 -25.15 8.99
N CYS A 250 -12.72 -24.46 9.03
CA CYS A 250 -12.66 -23.02 9.29
C CYS A 250 -13.50 -22.22 8.26
N LYS A 251 -14.03 -21.07 8.69
CA LYS A 251 -14.91 -20.21 7.87
C LYS A 251 -14.31 -19.85 6.50
N THR A 252 -12.99 -19.62 6.43
CA THR A 252 -12.30 -19.32 5.16
C THR A 252 -12.47 -20.45 4.15
N PHE A 253 -12.27 -21.71 4.56
CA PHE A 253 -12.40 -22.89 3.71
C PHE A 253 -13.84 -23.18 3.30
N LEU A 254 -14.81 -22.93 4.18
CA LEU A 254 -16.23 -23.04 3.84
C LEU A 254 -16.63 -22.02 2.75
N ASN A 255 -16.21 -20.75 2.87
CA ASN A 255 -16.43 -19.74 1.83
C ASN A 255 -15.84 -20.17 0.47
N TYR A 256 -14.71 -20.89 0.46
CA TYR A 256 -14.12 -21.43 -0.76
C TYR A 256 -14.94 -22.56 -1.39
N LYS A 257 -15.53 -23.45 -0.58
CA LYS A 257 -16.47 -24.49 -1.04
C LYS A 257 -17.78 -23.92 -1.61
N GLU A 258 -18.17 -22.72 -1.20
CA GLU A 258 -19.34 -22.01 -1.74
C GLU A 258 -19.03 -21.28 -3.08
N ARG A 259 -17.76 -20.92 -3.31
CA ARG A 259 -17.28 -20.16 -4.49
C ARG A 259 -16.80 -21.06 -5.64
N PHE A 260 -16.42 -22.31 -5.38
CA PHE A 260 -15.77 -23.21 -6.35
C PHE A 260 -16.29 -24.64 -6.28
N ASN A 261 -16.39 -25.29 -7.45
CA ASN A 261 -16.91 -26.66 -7.57
C ASN A 261 -15.93 -27.74 -7.08
N ASN A 262 -14.63 -27.44 -6.99
CA ASN A 262 -13.60 -28.41 -6.61
C ASN A 262 -12.38 -27.73 -5.96
N GLY A 263 -11.57 -28.53 -5.25
CA GLY A 263 -10.40 -28.04 -4.53
C GLY A 263 -9.24 -27.63 -5.43
N ARG A 264 -9.09 -28.22 -6.62
CA ARG A 264 -8.04 -27.86 -7.60
C ARG A 264 -8.13 -26.38 -7.94
N ASP A 265 -9.30 -25.97 -8.40
CA ASP A 265 -9.52 -24.62 -8.96
C ASP A 265 -9.52 -23.57 -7.85
N ALA A 266 -10.11 -23.89 -6.69
CA ALA A 266 -10.03 -23.06 -5.49
C ALA A 266 -8.57 -22.87 -5.00
N TYR A 267 -7.76 -23.94 -5.03
CA TYR A 267 -6.34 -23.88 -4.67
C TYR A 267 -5.51 -23.05 -5.65
N ARG A 268 -5.75 -23.22 -6.96
CA ARG A 268 -5.10 -22.41 -8.01
C ARG A 268 -5.42 -20.93 -7.81
N TRP A 269 -6.70 -20.59 -7.59
CA TRP A 269 -7.12 -19.22 -7.28
C TRP A 269 -6.41 -18.68 -6.05
N TRP A 270 -6.50 -19.36 -4.91
CA TRP A 270 -5.86 -18.95 -3.66
C TRP A 270 -4.36 -18.71 -3.82
N LEU A 271 -3.63 -19.69 -4.37
CA LEU A 271 -2.17 -19.64 -4.47
C LEU A 271 -1.70 -18.54 -5.43
N CYS A 272 -2.40 -18.35 -6.56
CA CYS A 272 -2.02 -17.37 -7.57
C CYS A 272 -2.42 -15.95 -7.16
N THR A 273 -3.69 -15.71 -6.83
CA THR A 273 -4.24 -14.36 -6.67
C THR A 273 -4.23 -13.89 -5.22
N GLU A 274 -4.89 -14.62 -4.31
CA GLU A 274 -5.05 -14.21 -2.90
C GLU A 274 -3.76 -14.38 -2.08
N TYR A 275 -2.79 -15.17 -2.56
CA TYR A 275 -1.49 -15.41 -1.92
C TYR A 275 -0.31 -14.80 -2.69
N THR A 276 0.01 -15.27 -3.91
CA THR A 276 1.23 -14.82 -4.63
C THR A 276 1.14 -13.38 -5.10
N ASP A 277 0.10 -13.00 -5.84
CA ASP A 277 -0.06 -11.61 -6.33
C ASP A 277 -0.22 -10.60 -5.17
N ALA A 278 -0.79 -11.02 -4.04
CA ALA A 278 -0.90 -10.21 -2.84
C ALA A 278 0.43 -10.03 -2.07
N LYS A 279 1.32 -11.03 -2.08
CA LYS A 279 2.60 -11.01 -1.35
C LYS A 279 3.78 -10.49 -2.16
N ILE A 280 3.88 -10.88 -3.43
CA ILE A 280 5.06 -10.63 -4.28
C ILE A 280 4.86 -9.34 -5.10
N ASN A 281 5.31 -8.24 -4.51
CA ASN A 281 5.36 -6.94 -5.16
C ASN A 281 6.82 -6.45 -5.21
N VAL A 282 7.46 -6.64 -6.36
CA VAL A 282 8.87 -6.24 -6.58
C VAL A 282 9.03 -4.72 -6.62
N ASN A 283 8.03 -3.98 -7.14
CA ASN A 283 8.05 -2.52 -7.20
C ASN A 283 8.10 -1.86 -5.81
N ARG A 284 7.69 -2.56 -4.74
CA ARG A 284 7.87 -2.11 -3.34
C ARG A 284 9.35 -1.99 -2.95
N PHE A 285 10.24 -2.70 -3.63
CA PHE A 285 11.68 -2.74 -3.37
C PHE A 285 12.49 -1.99 -4.42
N THR A 286 11.84 -1.20 -5.27
CA THR A 286 12.49 -0.37 -6.30
C THR A 286 12.37 1.10 -5.90
N LEU A 287 13.46 1.87 -5.98
CA LEU A 287 13.41 3.32 -5.80
C LEU A 287 12.50 3.97 -6.85
N SER A 288 11.58 4.85 -6.43
CA SER A 288 10.69 5.56 -7.35
C SER A 288 11.46 6.34 -8.44
N PRO A 289 11.00 6.36 -9.69
CA PRO A 289 11.62 7.17 -10.74
C PRO A 289 11.65 8.65 -10.37
N ALA A 290 12.79 9.30 -10.61
CA ALA A 290 13.00 10.71 -10.30
C ALA A 290 12.08 11.66 -11.10
N ASP A 291 11.50 11.19 -12.20
CA ASP A 291 10.53 11.92 -13.03
C ASP A 291 9.07 11.73 -12.60
N GLY A 292 8.82 11.03 -11.49
CA GLY A 292 7.48 10.79 -10.94
C GLY A 292 6.62 9.79 -11.72
N LYS A 293 7.15 9.15 -12.78
CA LYS A 293 6.42 8.08 -13.48
C LYS A 293 6.28 6.85 -12.59
N LYS A 294 5.19 6.09 -12.77
CA LYS A 294 4.99 4.81 -12.10
C LYS A 294 5.70 3.70 -12.87
N PHE A 295 6.35 2.78 -12.15
CA PHE A 295 6.77 1.51 -12.73
C PHE A 295 5.56 0.76 -13.29
N LYS A 296 5.80 0.03 -14.40
CA LYS A 296 4.85 -0.97 -14.91
C LYS A 296 4.53 -1.97 -13.79
N ASN A 297 3.25 -2.32 -13.64
CA ASN A 297 2.87 -3.38 -12.71
C ASN A 297 3.36 -4.73 -13.26
N ALA A 298 3.88 -5.58 -12.37
CA ALA A 298 4.15 -6.98 -12.67
C ALA A 298 2.88 -7.68 -13.15
N ARG A 299 2.99 -8.61 -14.10
CA ARG A 299 1.84 -9.42 -14.53
C ARG A 299 1.25 -10.17 -13.34
N THR A 300 -0.07 -10.32 -13.29
CA THR A 300 -0.74 -11.25 -12.37
C THR A 300 -0.28 -12.68 -12.65
N MET A 301 -0.41 -13.57 -11.66
CA MET A 301 -0.10 -14.98 -11.88
C MET A 301 -1.01 -15.63 -12.95
N GLU A 302 -2.24 -15.15 -13.14
CA GLU A 302 -3.10 -15.59 -14.24
C GLU A 302 -2.52 -15.20 -15.61
N GLU A 303 -2.12 -13.93 -15.79
CA GLU A 303 -1.47 -13.46 -17.03
C GLU A 303 -0.16 -14.22 -17.32
N ILE A 304 0.63 -14.53 -16.28
CA ILE A 304 1.83 -15.37 -16.42
C ILE A 304 1.46 -16.79 -16.86
N ILE A 305 0.46 -17.43 -16.23
CA ILE A 305 0.00 -18.78 -16.62
C ILE A 305 -0.45 -18.81 -18.08
N ILE A 306 -1.25 -17.84 -18.52
CA ILE A 306 -1.69 -17.71 -19.92
C ILE A 306 -0.52 -17.50 -20.86
N PHE A 307 0.43 -16.62 -20.51
CA PHE A 307 1.63 -16.38 -21.31
C PHE A 307 2.46 -17.65 -21.54
N LEU A 308 2.62 -18.48 -20.50
CA LEU A 308 3.30 -19.78 -20.58
C LEU A 308 2.52 -20.85 -21.38
N GLY A 309 1.30 -20.56 -21.83
CA GLY A 309 0.42 -21.50 -22.55
C GLY A 309 -0.42 -22.40 -21.64
N GLY A 310 -0.53 -22.04 -20.36
CA GLY A 310 -1.37 -22.74 -19.39
C GLY A 310 -2.86 -22.40 -19.51
N LYS A 311 -3.67 -23.02 -18.65
CA LYS A 311 -5.12 -22.80 -18.58
C LYS A 311 -5.42 -21.62 -17.65
N ALA A 312 -6.39 -20.78 -18.02
CA ALA A 312 -6.91 -19.72 -17.16
C ALA A 312 -7.28 -20.22 -15.75
N LEU A 313 -7.32 -19.31 -14.78
CA LEU A 313 -7.91 -19.62 -13.49
C LEU A 313 -9.43 -19.73 -13.67
N VAL A 314 -10.07 -20.59 -12.88
CA VAL A 314 -11.52 -20.51 -12.74
C VAL A 314 -11.79 -19.35 -11.79
N HIS A 315 -12.68 -18.44 -12.18
CA HIS A 315 -13.06 -17.31 -11.34
C HIS A 315 -14.16 -17.75 -10.35
N PRO A 316 -14.17 -17.22 -9.11
CA PRO A 316 -15.16 -17.59 -8.10
C PRO A 316 -16.59 -17.28 -8.57
N SER A 317 -17.56 -18.13 -8.19
CA SER A 317 -18.95 -17.98 -8.62
C SER A 317 -19.56 -16.64 -8.18
N LYS A 318 -20.17 -15.91 -9.14
CA LYS A 318 -20.82 -14.61 -8.87
C LYS A 318 -22.08 -14.74 -8.00
N ASP A 319 -22.61 -15.96 -7.83
CA ASP A 319 -23.83 -16.19 -7.04
C ASP A 319 -23.57 -16.23 -5.53
N PHE A 320 -22.31 -16.38 -5.08
CA PHE A 320 -21.97 -16.20 -3.67
C PHE A 320 -21.95 -14.71 -3.26
N GLU A 321 -21.47 -13.82 -4.13
CA GLU A 321 -21.56 -12.36 -3.93
C GLU A 321 -23.01 -11.90 -3.75
N LYS A 322 -23.97 -12.51 -4.47
CA LYS A 322 -25.41 -12.25 -4.30
C LYS A 322 -25.97 -12.74 -2.96
N LYS A 323 -25.51 -13.89 -2.44
CA LYS A 323 -26.06 -14.51 -1.22
C LYS A 323 -25.75 -13.76 0.08
N LYS A 324 -24.81 -12.82 0.06
CA LYS A 324 -24.56 -11.92 1.21
C LYS A 324 -25.48 -10.69 1.26
N GLY A 325 -26.30 -10.49 0.23
CA GLY A 325 -27.18 -9.33 0.07
C GLY A 325 -28.63 -9.51 0.51
N THR A 326 -29.01 -10.62 1.14
CA THR A 326 -30.38 -10.80 1.67
C THR A 326 -30.54 -10.12 3.02
N ASN A 327 -30.68 -8.80 2.97
CA ASN A 327 -31.65 -8.03 3.76
C ASN A 327 -31.93 -6.75 2.96
N ASP A 328 -33.07 -6.75 2.28
CA ASP A 328 -33.74 -5.63 1.57
C ASP A 328 -32.87 -4.46 1.10
N ALA A 329 -32.28 -4.64 -0.08
CA ALA A 329 -32.01 -3.53 -0.99
C ALA A 329 -32.50 -3.90 -2.39
N GLN A 330 -33.54 -3.21 -2.86
CA GLN A 330 -33.85 -3.16 -4.28
C GLN A 330 -32.58 -2.72 -5.03
N THR A 331 -32.31 -3.26 -6.22
CA THR A 331 -31.19 -2.84 -7.05
C THR A 331 -31.43 -1.41 -7.56
N ILE A 332 -30.96 -0.43 -6.80
CA ILE A 332 -31.12 1.00 -7.14
C ILE A 332 -30.07 1.39 -8.20
N GLU A 333 -30.45 1.12 -9.44
CA GLU A 333 -29.80 1.54 -10.68
C GLU A 333 -29.57 3.07 -10.69
N ASN A 334 -28.39 3.50 -11.16
CA ASN A 334 -28.14 4.92 -11.41
C ASN A 334 -28.76 5.29 -12.77
N ILE A 335 -29.49 6.40 -12.82
CA ILE A 335 -30.06 6.96 -14.04
C ILE A 335 -29.66 8.43 -14.17
N SER A 336 -29.53 8.89 -15.40
CA SER A 336 -29.36 10.32 -15.71
C SER A 336 -30.73 10.98 -15.80
N ILE A 337 -30.88 12.20 -15.33
CA ILE A 337 -32.02 13.07 -15.70
C ILE A 337 -31.48 14.39 -16.26
N ILE A 338 -32.28 15.06 -17.09
CA ILE A 338 -31.93 16.34 -17.69
C ILE A 338 -32.79 17.43 -17.04
N ILE A 339 -32.17 18.45 -16.48
CA ILE A 339 -32.85 19.67 -16.01
C ILE A 339 -32.71 20.74 -17.09
N THR A 340 -33.82 21.38 -17.45
CA THR A 340 -33.85 22.50 -18.40
C THR A 340 -34.40 23.73 -17.68
N SER A 341 -33.62 24.79 -17.53
CA SER A 341 -34.03 26.01 -16.83
C SER A 341 -34.87 26.92 -17.72
N ILE A 342 -36.08 27.24 -17.25
CA ILE A 342 -37.03 28.12 -17.94
C ILE A 342 -37.22 29.40 -17.12
N VAL A 343 -37.07 30.57 -17.73
CA VAL A 343 -37.45 31.88 -17.16
C VAL A 343 -38.33 32.58 -18.18
N ASN A 344 -39.48 33.13 -17.75
CA ASN A 344 -40.42 33.83 -18.63
C ASN A 344 -40.75 33.07 -19.95
N ASN A 345 -41.01 31.76 -19.84
CA ASN A 345 -41.28 30.83 -20.94
C ASN A 345 -40.15 30.64 -21.97
N LYS A 346 -38.91 31.09 -21.68
CA LYS A 346 -37.72 30.83 -22.50
C LYS A 346 -36.70 30.00 -21.74
N VAL A 347 -35.88 29.25 -22.46
CA VAL A 347 -34.72 28.56 -21.86
C VAL A 347 -33.68 29.60 -21.49
N GLU A 348 -33.25 29.60 -20.22
CA GLU A 348 -32.33 30.60 -19.66
C GLU A 348 -31.04 29.91 -19.20
N PRO A 349 -29.85 30.32 -19.67
CA PRO A 349 -28.59 29.64 -19.38
C PRO A 349 -27.97 30.06 -18.04
N ASN A 350 -27.03 29.25 -17.53
CA ASN A 350 -26.21 29.56 -16.35
C ASN A 350 -27.00 29.85 -15.04
N ILE A 351 -28.21 29.32 -14.91
CA ILE A 351 -29.01 29.47 -13.67
C ILE A 351 -28.37 28.62 -12.57
N GLN A 352 -28.00 29.25 -11.46
CA GLN A 352 -27.50 28.60 -10.25
C GLN A 352 -28.67 28.20 -9.34
N TYR A 353 -28.71 26.96 -8.89
CA TYR A 353 -29.75 26.43 -8.01
C TYR A 353 -29.19 25.32 -7.12
N SER A 354 -30.04 24.68 -6.31
CA SER A 354 -29.66 23.54 -5.48
C SER A 354 -30.65 22.38 -5.64
N VAL A 355 -30.17 21.16 -5.46
CA VAL A 355 -30.98 19.94 -5.47
C VAL A 355 -30.84 19.22 -4.14
N LYS A 356 -31.95 19.04 -3.44
CA LYS A 356 -32.04 18.30 -2.18
C LYS A 356 -32.56 16.90 -2.42
N SER A 357 -31.71 15.91 -2.17
CA SER A 357 -32.04 14.48 -2.22
C SER A 357 -32.06 13.90 -0.80
N LYS A 358 -32.36 12.61 -0.66
CA LYS A 358 -32.14 11.88 0.60
C LYS A 358 -30.66 11.80 1.03
N TYR A 359 -29.73 12.14 0.13
CA TYR A 359 -28.28 12.18 0.37
C TYR A 359 -27.77 13.59 0.74
N GLY A 360 -28.61 14.63 0.69
CA GLY A 360 -28.23 16.00 1.03
C GLY A 360 -28.59 17.04 -0.04
N LEU A 361 -28.22 18.30 0.23
CA LEU A 361 -28.41 19.47 -0.63
C LEU A 361 -27.14 19.77 -1.42
N LYS A 362 -27.20 19.70 -2.74
CA LYS A 362 -26.07 19.94 -3.66
C LYS A 362 -26.32 21.22 -4.47
N PRO A 363 -25.34 22.11 -4.67
CA PRO A 363 -25.45 23.21 -5.62
C PRO A 363 -25.29 22.69 -7.06
N HIS A 364 -26.03 23.29 -7.99
CA HIS A 364 -26.18 22.86 -9.38
C HIS A 364 -26.29 24.08 -10.31
N SER A 365 -25.96 23.91 -11.59
CA SER A 365 -26.08 24.98 -12.58
C SER A 365 -26.30 24.46 -13.98
N THR A 366 -27.25 25.07 -14.68
CA THR A 366 -27.42 24.82 -16.11
C THR A 366 -26.28 25.41 -16.94
N ASN A 367 -26.01 24.80 -18.09
CA ASN A 367 -24.92 25.18 -18.99
C ASN A 367 -25.29 26.42 -19.85
N ALA A 368 -24.44 26.73 -20.83
CA ALA A 368 -24.65 27.83 -21.78
C ALA A 368 -25.90 27.66 -22.68
N ASP A 369 -26.46 26.46 -22.75
CA ASP A 369 -27.69 26.13 -23.49
C ASP A 369 -28.93 26.04 -22.56
N GLY A 370 -28.77 26.26 -21.25
CA GLY A 370 -29.85 26.15 -20.25
C GLY A 370 -30.20 24.72 -19.83
N HIS A 371 -29.28 23.77 -20.02
CA HIS A 371 -29.44 22.36 -19.65
C HIS A 371 -28.42 21.88 -18.61
N GLU A 372 -28.78 20.93 -17.78
CA GLU A 372 -27.87 20.19 -16.89
C GLU A 372 -28.22 18.69 -16.86
N VAL A 373 -27.21 17.82 -16.76
CA VAL A 373 -27.42 16.37 -16.60
C VAL A 373 -27.05 15.97 -15.16
N ILE A 374 -28.03 15.50 -14.41
CA ILE A 374 -27.84 15.06 -13.02
C ILE A 374 -27.90 13.53 -12.96
N GLN A 375 -26.90 12.92 -12.31
CA GLN A 375 -26.89 11.49 -12.02
C GLN A 375 -27.62 11.22 -10.71
N ILE A 376 -28.65 10.38 -10.76
CA ILE A 376 -29.57 10.15 -9.64
C ILE A 376 -29.83 8.65 -9.47
N LYS A 377 -30.36 8.28 -8.31
CA LYS A 377 -30.80 6.91 -8.03
C LYS A 377 -32.25 6.72 -8.53
N LYS A 378 -32.51 5.62 -9.24
CA LYS A 378 -33.82 5.28 -9.80
C LYS A 378 -34.90 5.23 -8.71
N GLY A 379 -35.91 6.09 -8.82
CA GLY A 379 -37.00 6.22 -7.85
C GLY A 379 -36.77 7.19 -6.70
N ASP A 380 -35.62 7.88 -6.63
CA ASP A 380 -35.39 8.88 -5.58
C ASP A 380 -36.22 10.15 -5.77
N LYS A 381 -36.63 10.76 -4.65
CA LYS A 381 -37.24 12.10 -4.62
C LYS A 381 -36.14 13.17 -4.51
N LEU A 382 -36.23 14.17 -5.37
CA LEU A 382 -35.33 15.32 -5.46
C LEU A 382 -36.14 16.61 -5.37
N GLU A 383 -35.78 17.52 -4.48
CA GLU A 383 -36.38 18.84 -4.36
C GLU A 383 -35.46 19.87 -5.04
N ILE A 384 -35.96 20.54 -6.08
CA ILE A 384 -35.23 21.61 -6.76
C ILE A 384 -35.47 22.91 -5.98
N ILE A 385 -34.40 23.58 -5.55
CA ILE A 385 -34.42 24.73 -4.64
C ILE A 385 -33.70 25.92 -5.29
N PHE A 386 -34.33 27.08 -5.28
CA PHE A 386 -33.78 28.34 -5.77
C PHE A 386 -34.09 29.46 -4.77
N GLU A 387 -33.11 30.30 -4.42
CA GLU A 387 -33.27 31.36 -3.41
C GLU A 387 -33.95 30.88 -2.10
N ASN A 388 -33.55 29.69 -1.62
CA ASN A 388 -34.11 28.97 -0.47
C ASN A 388 -35.60 28.55 -0.57
N GLN A 389 -36.23 28.67 -1.74
CA GLN A 389 -37.58 28.15 -2.01
C GLN A 389 -37.53 26.85 -2.82
N VAL A 390 -38.31 25.83 -2.42
CA VAL A 390 -38.50 24.61 -3.21
C VAL A 390 -39.41 24.92 -4.39
N LEU A 391 -38.86 24.91 -5.61
CA LEU A 391 -39.59 25.15 -6.85
C LEU A 391 -40.40 23.92 -7.30
N THR A 392 -39.85 22.72 -7.13
CA THR A 392 -40.54 21.47 -7.49
C THR A 392 -39.97 20.25 -6.76
N SER A 393 -40.67 19.13 -6.84
CA SER A 393 -40.16 17.80 -6.49
C SER A 393 -40.18 16.89 -7.72
N ILE A 394 -39.07 16.21 -7.99
CA ILE A 394 -38.87 15.27 -9.09
C ILE A 394 -38.69 13.86 -8.52
N THR A 395 -39.31 12.88 -9.16
CA THR A 395 -38.98 11.45 -9.01
C THR A 395 -39.00 10.82 -10.40
N SER A 396 -37.89 10.19 -10.81
CA SER A 396 -37.79 9.52 -12.10
C SER A 396 -37.39 8.06 -11.94
N ILE A 397 -37.88 7.22 -12.86
CA ILE A 397 -37.49 5.82 -13.01
C ILE A 397 -36.91 5.52 -14.41
N LYS A 398 -36.65 6.55 -15.23
CA LYS A 398 -36.19 6.43 -16.62
C LYS A 398 -34.89 7.19 -16.84
N ASP A 399 -33.91 6.55 -17.50
CA ASP A 399 -32.68 7.22 -17.91
C ASP A 399 -32.98 8.27 -19.00
N LYS A 400 -32.37 9.45 -18.86
CA LYS A 400 -32.46 10.65 -19.71
C LYS A 400 -33.85 11.29 -19.79
N GLU A 401 -34.67 11.16 -18.74
CA GLU A 401 -35.93 11.91 -18.63
C GLU A 401 -35.65 13.41 -18.39
N GLU A 402 -36.32 14.29 -19.15
CA GLU A 402 -36.15 15.74 -19.09
C GLU A 402 -37.21 16.41 -18.21
N PHE A 403 -36.78 17.31 -17.32
CA PHE A 403 -37.60 18.12 -16.44
C PHE A 403 -37.35 19.61 -16.70
N ARG A 404 -38.37 20.29 -17.24
CA ARG A 404 -38.34 21.72 -17.53
C ARG A 404 -38.81 22.50 -16.30
N ILE A 405 -37.90 23.23 -15.65
CA ILE A 405 -38.14 23.88 -14.36
C ILE A 405 -38.28 25.38 -14.55
N ASN A 406 -39.41 25.93 -14.11
CA ASN A 406 -39.65 27.37 -14.14
C ASN A 406 -38.94 28.05 -12.95
N PHE A 407 -37.87 28.76 -13.22
CA PHE A 407 -37.16 29.60 -12.26
C PHE A 407 -37.79 31.01 -12.22
N PRO A 408 -37.92 31.63 -11.04
CA PRO A 408 -38.31 33.03 -10.93
C PRO A 408 -37.34 33.93 -11.70
N SER A 409 -37.86 34.95 -12.40
CA SER A 409 -37.00 35.99 -12.96
C SER A 409 -36.26 36.72 -11.84
N ALA A 410 -34.93 36.60 -11.80
CA ALA A 410 -34.08 37.20 -10.76
C ALA A 410 -34.45 38.67 -10.55
N LYS A 411 -34.90 39.03 -9.35
CA LYS A 411 -35.16 40.44 -9.01
C LYS A 411 -33.82 41.14 -8.95
N GLY A 412 -33.62 42.11 -9.83
CA GLY A 412 -32.35 42.81 -10.00
C GLY A 412 -31.87 43.48 -8.71
N ASN A 413 -30.96 42.80 -8.00
CA ASN A 413 -30.09 43.41 -6.99
C ASN A 413 -28.67 43.38 -7.53
N ASN A 414 -28.19 44.55 -7.95
CA ASN A 414 -26.79 44.78 -8.28
C ASN A 414 -25.90 44.40 -7.09
N ILE A 415 -25.19 43.27 -7.17
CA ILE A 415 -23.90 43.13 -6.51
C ILE A 415 -22.84 43.43 -7.57
N GLN A 416 -22.47 44.71 -7.60
CA GLN A 416 -21.35 45.21 -8.40
C GLN A 416 -20.08 44.40 -8.10
N ASN A 417 -19.18 44.35 -9.08
CA ASN A 417 -17.76 44.03 -8.86
C ASN A 417 -17.16 45.01 -7.84
N LYS A 418 -17.25 44.69 -6.55
CA LYS A 418 -16.46 45.33 -5.50
C LYS A 418 -15.13 44.62 -5.37
N THR A 419 -14.17 45.09 -6.14
CA THR A 419 -12.78 45.14 -5.69
C THR A 419 -12.80 45.83 -4.32
N GLN A 420 -12.51 45.10 -3.24
CA GLN A 420 -12.37 45.67 -1.91
C GLN A 420 -11.06 45.20 -1.28
N GLU A 421 -10.46 46.11 -0.52
CA GLU A 421 -9.02 46.15 -0.30
C GLU A 421 -8.50 45.08 0.65
N VAL A 422 -7.19 44.86 0.56
CA VAL A 422 -6.42 43.99 1.46
C VAL A 422 -6.32 44.67 2.84
N THR A 423 -7.34 44.50 3.68
CA THR A 423 -7.20 44.74 5.11
C THR A 423 -6.54 43.53 5.75
N VAL A 424 -5.27 43.68 6.10
CA VAL A 424 -4.44 42.61 6.66
C VAL A 424 -4.96 42.20 8.03
N ASN A 425 -5.58 41.02 8.12
CA ASN A 425 -5.76 40.29 9.38
C ASN A 425 -5.59 38.78 9.14
N ASN A 426 -4.75 38.15 9.96
CA ASN A 426 -4.07 36.90 9.65
C ASN A 426 -4.87 35.62 9.97
N GLU A 427 -6.07 35.48 9.41
CA GLU A 427 -6.78 34.19 9.38
C GLU A 427 -6.89 33.65 7.94
N LYS A 428 -5.95 32.78 7.56
CA LYS A 428 -6.02 32.03 6.31
C LYS A 428 -7.22 31.09 6.30
N LYS A 429 -8.33 31.52 5.70
CA LYS A 429 -9.53 30.71 5.44
C LYS A 429 -9.17 29.51 4.55
N LEU A 430 -9.05 28.33 5.15
CA LEU A 430 -8.86 27.04 4.47
C LEU A 430 -10.21 26.44 4.02
N ASN A 431 -10.91 27.12 3.10
CA ASN A 431 -12.08 26.57 2.42
C ASN A 431 -11.73 26.35 0.94
N PHE A 432 -11.73 25.10 0.48
CA PHE A 432 -11.40 24.72 -0.89
C PHE A 432 -12.58 23.96 -1.52
N ASN A 433 -13.45 24.63 -2.28
CA ASN A 433 -14.51 24.03 -3.13
C ASN A 433 -15.15 22.74 -2.56
N GLY A 434 -15.86 22.83 -1.44
CA GLY A 434 -16.51 21.69 -0.79
C GLY A 434 -15.63 20.89 0.18
N TRP A 435 -14.39 21.33 0.45
CA TRP A 435 -13.47 20.69 1.38
C TRP A 435 -12.80 21.65 2.38
N ARG A 436 -12.52 21.13 3.58
CA ARG A 436 -11.92 21.85 4.71
C ARG A 436 -11.12 20.91 5.63
N ASN A 437 -10.17 21.45 6.39
CA ASN A 437 -9.53 20.74 7.51
C ASN A 437 -10.39 20.79 8.79
N PRO A 438 -10.35 19.76 9.65
CA PRO A 438 -11.25 19.62 10.78
C PRO A 438 -10.99 20.60 11.94
N LEU A 439 -9.92 21.38 11.86
CA LEU A 439 -9.53 22.44 12.81
C LEU A 439 -9.27 23.74 12.04
N ALA A 440 -9.46 24.88 12.72
CA ALA A 440 -9.06 26.19 12.19
C ALA A 440 -7.55 26.44 12.36
N GLY A 441 -6.98 27.30 11.50
CA GLY A 441 -5.57 27.70 11.59
C GLY A 441 -4.59 26.74 10.91
N ILE A 442 -3.38 26.62 11.46
CA ILE A 442 -2.32 25.75 10.93
C ILE A 442 -2.65 24.30 11.27
N CYS A 443 -2.79 23.44 10.25
CA CYS A 443 -2.89 22.01 10.48
C CYS A 443 -1.53 21.44 10.90
N GLN A 444 -1.37 21.14 12.19
CA GLN A 444 -0.15 20.61 12.76
C GLN A 444 -0.38 19.17 13.22
N VAL A 445 0.32 18.20 12.64
CA VAL A 445 0.19 16.79 12.98
C VAL A 445 1.06 16.46 14.19
N ARG A 446 0.44 15.86 15.21
CA ARG A 446 1.09 15.55 16.49
C ARG A 446 2.20 14.50 16.32
N ARG A 447 3.37 14.83 16.87
CA ARG A 447 4.52 13.91 17.05
C ARG A 447 4.27 13.00 18.26
N PHE A 448 4.49 11.69 18.11
CA PHE A 448 4.37 10.73 19.24
C PHE A 448 5.75 10.46 19.86
N GLY A 449 5.81 10.25 21.17
CA GLY A 449 6.99 9.69 21.86
C GLY A 449 7.97 10.71 22.45
N TYR A 450 7.78 12.00 22.20
CA TYR A 450 8.47 13.08 22.89
C TYR A 450 7.43 13.89 23.67
N ASN A 451 7.69 14.13 24.96
CA ASN A 451 7.02 15.21 25.69
C ASN A 451 7.16 16.47 24.85
N SER A 452 6.07 17.21 24.66
CA SER A 452 5.93 18.18 23.57
C SER A 452 6.76 19.44 23.86
N LEU A 453 8.06 19.33 23.65
CA LEU A 453 9.00 20.42 23.82
C LEU A 453 8.87 21.38 22.63
N PRO A 454 8.59 22.67 22.89
CA PRO A 454 9.01 23.69 21.95
C PRO A 454 10.55 23.68 21.97
N LEU A 455 11.16 23.35 20.83
CA LEU A 455 12.58 23.64 20.64
C LEU A 455 12.70 25.16 20.62
N LYS A 456 13.12 25.73 21.75
CA LYS A 456 13.37 27.17 21.90
C LYS A 456 14.33 27.60 20.77
N ALA A 457 14.11 28.78 20.23
CA ALA A 457 14.70 29.26 18.97
C ALA A 457 16.24 29.17 18.83
N ASN A 458 16.97 28.96 19.94
CA ASN A 458 18.43 28.92 19.99
C ASN A 458 18.99 27.59 20.56
N ALA A 459 18.27 26.46 20.42
CA ALA A 459 18.78 25.15 20.88
C ALA A 459 19.93 24.64 19.98
N ALA A 460 21.17 24.67 20.50
CA ALA A 460 22.40 24.41 19.73
C ALA A 460 22.62 22.96 19.24
N THR A 461 21.65 22.06 19.41
CA THR A 461 21.72 20.64 19.00
C THR A 461 20.53 20.25 18.13
N TYR A 462 20.45 20.88 16.95
CA TYR A 462 19.60 20.45 15.85
C TYR A 462 19.95 19.01 15.42
N ASN A 463 18.97 18.10 15.43
CA ASN A 463 19.16 16.71 15.00
C ASN A 463 18.16 16.35 13.89
N THR A 464 18.61 16.55 12.64
CA THR A 464 17.85 16.26 11.41
C THR A 464 17.31 14.83 11.34
N SER A 465 17.99 13.85 11.95
CA SER A 465 17.56 12.45 11.95
C SER A 465 16.35 12.24 12.85
N ASN A 466 16.36 12.83 14.05
CA ASN A 466 15.21 12.77 14.97
C ASN A 466 14.00 13.51 14.38
N LEU A 467 14.23 14.63 13.68
CA LEU A 467 13.19 15.34 12.93
C LEU A 467 12.60 14.48 11.81
N GLN A 468 13.44 13.90 10.94
CA GLN A 468 12.97 13.01 9.88
C GLN A 468 12.18 11.81 10.43
N GLN A 469 12.63 11.21 11.52
CA GLN A 469 11.91 10.11 12.19
C GLN A 469 10.57 10.57 12.76
N ALA A 470 10.52 11.70 13.47
CA ALA A 470 9.27 12.24 14.01
C ALA A 470 8.26 12.62 12.92
N THR A 471 8.72 13.22 11.81
CA THR A 471 7.92 13.54 10.63
C THR A 471 7.39 12.26 9.93
N GLN A 472 8.20 11.20 9.86
CA GLN A 472 7.78 9.88 9.36
C GLN A 472 6.76 9.18 10.28
N VAL A 473 6.86 9.32 11.61
CA VAL A 473 5.92 8.73 12.58
C VAL A 473 4.60 9.49 12.64
N ALA A 474 4.64 10.82 12.47
CA ALA A 474 3.46 11.68 12.44
C ALA A 474 2.58 11.40 11.21
N SER A 475 3.19 11.28 10.03
CA SER A 475 2.50 11.22 8.72
C SER A 475 2.04 9.84 8.26
N ARG A 476 2.66 8.75 8.71
CA ARG A 476 2.38 7.41 8.19
C ARG A 476 1.11 6.81 8.78
N PHE A 477 0.01 6.87 8.03
CA PHE A 477 -1.03 5.87 8.13
C PHE A 477 -0.73 4.71 7.17
N ASN A 478 -0.09 3.68 7.69
CA ASN A 478 0.03 2.40 7.01
C ASN A 478 -0.91 1.42 7.70
N ARG A 479 -1.29 0.31 7.04
CA ARG A 479 -2.03 -0.80 7.66
C ARG A 479 -1.32 -1.44 8.87
N THR A 480 -0.10 -0.99 9.19
CA THR A 480 0.80 -1.52 10.22
C THR A 480 1.49 -0.47 11.10
N SER A 481 1.19 0.84 11.02
CA SER A 481 1.91 1.87 11.82
C SER A 481 1.51 1.87 13.32
N TYR A 482 2.07 0.89 14.02
CA TYR A 482 2.12 0.71 15.47
C TYR A 482 2.98 1.82 16.13
N ARG A 483 2.48 3.08 16.18
CA ARG A 483 3.16 4.34 16.57
C ARG A 483 4.11 4.41 17.81
N SER A 484 4.17 3.43 18.72
CA SER A 484 4.92 3.62 20.00
C SER A 484 5.39 2.31 20.67
N SER A 485 4.49 1.59 21.37
CA SER A 485 4.38 0.16 21.04
C SER A 485 3.50 0.05 19.81
N GLY A 486 2.41 0.83 19.83
CA GLY A 486 1.38 1.10 18.84
C GLY A 486 -0.01 1.21 19.47
N MET A 487 -1.07 1.48 18.71
CA MET A 487 -1.15 1.62 17.25
C MET A 487 -2.18 2.67 16.90
N HIS A 488 -2.03 3.35 15.76
CA HIS A 488 -2.86 4.50 15.45
C HIS A 488 -3.82 4.26 14.29
N GLN A 489 -5.10 4.24 14.62
CA GLN A 489 -6.20 3.93 13.71
C GLN A 489 -6.71 5.17 12.94
N GLY A 490 -6.03 6.31 13.15
CA GLY A 490 -6.29 7.62 12.53
C GLY A 490 -5.02 8.48 12.51
N ILE A 491 -5.20 9.79 12.58
CA ILE A 491 -4.16 10.80 12.74
C ILE A 491 -4.51 11.74 13.90
N ASP A 492 -3.51 12.17 14.66
CA ASP A 492 -3.68 13.15 15.73
C ASP A 492 -3.26 14.52 15.25
N LEU A 493 -4.14 15.51 15.38
CA LEU A 493 -3.90 16.91 15.02
C LEU A 493 -3.77 17.72 16.30
N GLU A 494 -2.65 18.43 16.49
CA GLU A 494 -2.39 19.22 17.69
C GLU A 494 -3.44 20.31 17.86
N ALA A 495 -4.10 20.31 19.01
CA ALA A 495 -5.11 21.29 19.40
C ALA A 495 -5.21 21.30 20.92
N ASP A 496 -5.32 22.48 21.51
CA ASP A 496 -5.69 22.59 22.92
C ASP A 496 -7.12 22.07 23.15
N ASN A 497 -7.43 21.64 24.38
CA ASN A 497 -8.77 21.23 24.79
C ASN A 497 -9.75 22.41 24.70
N GLY A 498 -10.91 22.23 24.05
CA GLY A 498 -11.93 23.27 23.86
C GLY A 498 -11.88 24.04 22.54
N VAL A 499 -11.01 23.68 21.61
CA VAL A 499 -10.95 24.25 20.24
C VAL A 499 -12.10 23.70 19.41
N ASN A 500 -12.76 24.56 18.62
CA ASN A 500 -13.86 24.17 17.73
C ASN A 500 -13.40 23.15 16.67
N VAL A 501 -14.21 22.10 16.49
CA VAL A 501 -14.04 21.07 15.46
C VAL A 501 -15.06 21.29 14.35
N TYR A 502 -14.61 21.17 13.10
CA TYR A 502 -15.38 21.47 11.91
C TYR A 502 -15.48 20.25 10.98
N PRO A 503 -16.51 20.15 10.14
CA PRO A 503 -16.62 19.11 9.13
C PRO A 503 -15.58 19.29 8.01
N VAL A 504 -15.09 18.18 7.48
CA VAL A 504 -14.18 18.21 6.31
C VAL A 504 -14.90 18.27 4.96
N CYS A 505 -16.17 17.82 4.92
CA CYS A 505 -17.07 17.83 3.76
C CYS A 505 -18.52 18.10 4.19
N VAL A 506 -19.38 18.45 3.24
CA VAL A 506 -20.84 18.40 3.44
C VAL A 506 -21.31 16.95 3.46
N GLY A 507 -22.37 16.64 4.21
CA GLY A 507 -22.80 15.26 4.44
C GLY A 507 -23.84 15.14 5.56
N THR A 508 -23.91 13.97 6.20
CA THR A 508 -24.84 13.69 7.31
C THR A 508 -24.12 13.12 8.52
N ILE A 509 -24.49 13.54 9.73
CA ILE A 509 -23.95 12.96 10.97
C ILE A 509 -24.53 11.55 11.17
N ALA A 510 -23.84 10.54 10.65
CA ALA A 510 -24.28 9.15 10.69
C ALA A 510 -24.25 8.53 12.10
N LYS A 511 -23.34 8.98 12.98
CA LYS A 511 -23.35 8.61 14.41
C LYS A 511 -22.90 9.73 15.34
N VAL A 512 -23.58 9.84 16.47
CA VAL A 512 -23.10 10.55 17.68
C VAL A 512 -22.92 9.54 18.80
N ILE A 513 -21.70 9.40 19.31
CA ILE A 513 -21.35 8.41 20.33
C ILE A 513 -20.88 9.14 21.60
N PRO A 514 -21.71 9.23 22.66
CA PRO A 514 -21.39 9.99 23.87
C PRO A 514 -20.19 9.44 24.67
N SER A 515 -19.90 8.16 24.53
CA SER A 515 -18.72 7.51 25.12
C SER A 515 -18.40 6.22 24.38
N TYR A 516 -17.16 6.07 23.90
CA TYR A 516 -16.67 4.86 23.28
C TYR A 516 -15.33 4.42 23.91
N PRO A 517 -15.09 3.12 24.18
CA PRO A 517 -13.84 2.63 24.74
C PRO A 517 -12.61 3.08 23.92
N GLY A 518 -11.71 3.83 24.55
CA GLY A 518 -10.56 4.44 23.90
C GLY A 518 -10.85 5.81 23.28
N TYR A 519 -11.90 5.94 22.47
CA TYR A 519 -12.17 7.16 21.66
C TYR A 519 -12.92 8.27 22.41
N GLY A 520 -13.66 7.95 23.48
CA GLY A 520 -14.45 8.94 24.21
C GLY A 520 -15.66 9.44 23.42
N LYS A 521 -15.99 10.73 23.57
CA LYS A 521 -17.03 11.39 22.78
C LYS A 521 -16.59 11.45 21.32
N THR A 522 -17.40 10.88 20.43
CA THR A 522 -17.06 10.66 19.03
C THR A 522 -18.20 11.06 18.10
N ILE A 523 -17.87 11.72 16.99
CA ILE A 523 -18.79 12.03 15.88
C ILE A 523 -18.34 11.24 14.65
N ILE A 524 -19.29 10.72 13.88
CA ILE A 524 -19.05 10.14 12.56
C ILE A 524 -19.89 10.89 11.52
N LEU A 525 -19.22 11.52 10.57
CA LEU A 525 -19.79 12.19 9.40
C LEU A 525 -19.72 11.26 8.20
N GLU A 526 -20.85 11.04 7.53
CA GLU A 526 -20.96 10.37 6.24
C GLU A 526 -21.00 11.41 5.12
N CYS A 527 -20.17 11.25 4.08
CA CYS A 527 -20.16 12.08 2.89
C CYS A 527 -20.29 11.22 1.63
N ASP A 528 -21.10 11.66 0.67
CA ASP A 528 -21.12 11.13 -0.70
C ASP A 528 -19.78 11.50 -1.37
N VAL A 529 -19.13 10.51 -1.99
CA VAL A 529 -17.85 10.70 -2.67
C VAL A 529 -17.96 11.63 -3.88
N ASN A 530 -19.16 11.78 -4.45
CA ASN A 530 -19.47 12.70 -5.52
C ASN A 530 -19.56 14.17 -5.06
N ASP A 531 -19.70 14.43 -3.76
CA ASP A 531 -19.73 15.79 -3.20
C ASP A 531 -18.33 16.29 -2.80
N LEU A 532 -17.34 15.39 -2.85
CA LEU A 532 -15.94 15.73 -2.65
C LEU A 532 -15.35 16.43 -3.88
N PRO A 533 -14.45 17.43 -3.71
CA PRO A 533 -13.68 17.95 -4.83
C PRO A 533 -12.83 16.85 -5.48
N ALA A 534 -12.56 17.00 -6.78
CA ALA A 534 -11.96 15.95 -7.63
C ALA A 534 -10.67 15.33 -7.05
N SER A 535 -9.83 16.13 -6.39
CA SER A 535 -8.60 15.68 -5.73
C SER A 535 -8.84 14.72 -4.54
N LYS A 536 -9.96 14.88 -3.82
CA LYS A 536 -10.36 14.02 -2.71
C LYS A 536 -11.18 12.83 -3.20
N ARG A 537 -12.03 13.03 -4.21
CA ARG A 537 -12.75 11.95 -4.94
C ARG A 537 -11.79 10.89 -5.48
N ALA A 538 -10.65 11.30 -6.04
CA ALA A 538 -9.61 10.39 -6.51
C ALA A 538 -9.01 9.49 -5.42
N LEU A 539 -9.04 9.90 -4.14
CA LEU A 539 -8.57 9.10 -3.00
C LEU A 539 -9.55 7.99 -2.62
N ALA A 540 -10.84 8.21 -2.86
CA ALA A 540 -11.93 7.27 -2.56
C ALA A 540 -11.91 6.02 -3.49
N LYS A 541 -11.35 6.15 -4.69
CA LYS A 541 -11.32 5.12 -5.74
C LYS A 541 -12.73 4.75 -6.22
N ASN A 542 -13.24 3.57 -5.83
CA ASN A 542 -14.48 2.98 -6.36
C ASN A 542 -15.53 2.79 -5.24
N ILE A 543 -15.58 3.71 -4.27
CA ILE A 543 -16.58 3.72 -3.21
C ILE A 543 -17.48 4.94 -3.38
N ASP A 544 -18.79 4.78 -3.21
CA ASP A 544 -19.77 5.87 -3.36
C ASP A 544 -19.89 6.71 -2.07
N THR A 545 -19.46 6.17 -0.93
CA THR A 545 -19.65 6.79 0.39
C THR A 545 -18.37 6.66 1.21
N ILE A 546 -18.03 7.74 1.93
CA ILE A 546 -16.87 7.81 2.81
C ILE A 546 -17.28 8.38 4.18
N TYR A 547 -16.59 7.95 5.23
CA TYR A 547 -16.87 8.32 6.61
C TYR A 547 -15.68 9.00 7.28
N PHE A 548 -15.93 10.09 8.00
CA PHE A 548 -14.93 10.85 8.75
C PHE A 548 -15.25 10.82 10.24
N ILE A 549 -14.25 10.47 11.06
CA ILE A 549 -14.43 10.25 12.50
C ILE A 549 -13.65 11.32 13.26
N TYR A 550 -14.29 11.89 14.28
CA TYR A 550 -13.74 12.95 15.14
C TYR A 550 -13.89 12.49 16.59
N ALA A 551 -12.79 12.32 17.32
CA ALA A 551 -12.77 11.67 18.63
C ALA A 551 -12.01 12.46 19.71
N HIS A 552 -12.08 11.95 20.95
CA HIS A 552 -11.61 12.58 22.21
C HIS A 552 -12.33 13.88 22.60
N LEU A 553 -13.45 14.21 21.96
CA LEU A 553 -14.15 15.50 22.10
C LEU A 553 -14.56 15.82 23.55
N ASN A 554 -14.69 17.09 23.91
CA ASN A 554 -15.26 17.50 25.21
C ASN A 554 -16.74 17.91 25.10
N SER A 555 -17.16 18.49 23.98
CA SER A 555 -18.54 18.79 23.59
C SER A 555 -18.86 18.19 22.22
N ILE A 556 -20.13 17.91 22.00
CA ILE A 556 -20.70 17.56 20.70
C ILE A 556 -21.90 18.49 20.55
N ASP A 557 -21.89 19.28 19.49
CA ASP A 557 -22.82 20.41 19.29
C ASP A 557 -23.83 20.09 18.15
N VAL A 558 -23.79 18.86 17.62
CA VAL A 558 -24.66 18.32 16.56
C VAL A 558 -25.33 17.00 16.99
N ALA A 559 -26.48 16.68 16.38
CA ALA A 559 -27.20 15.43 16.63
C ALA A 559 -27.04 14.42 15.49
N GLU A 560 -27.28 13.15 15.79
CA GLU A 560 -27.32 12.07 14.79
C GLU A 560 -28.47 12.31 13.79
N GLY A 561 -28.22 12.06 12.51
CA GLY A 561 -29.15 12.30 11.40
C GLY A 561 -29.17 13.75 10.88
N VAL A 562 -28.46 14.70 11.49
CA VAL A 562 -28.39 16.09 11.01
C VAL A 562 -27.52 16.19 9.75
N SER A 563 -28.04 16.86 8.72
CA SER A 563 -27.27 17.21 7.52
C SER A 563 -26.39 18.43 7.77
N ILE A 564 -25.11 18.30 7.41
CA ILE A 564 -24.10 19.36 7.43
C ILE A 564 -24.00 19.96 6.04
N THR A 565 -24.52 21.17 5.87
CA THR A 565 -24.57 21.89 4.57
C THR A 565 -23.52 23.01 4.45
N ALA A 566 -22.91 23.43 5.56
CA ALA A 566 -21.91 24.49 5.60
C ALA A 566 -20.65 24.01 6.35
N LEU A 567 -19.47 24.26 5.78
CA LEU A 567 -18.21 23.71 6.31
C LEU A 567 -17.69 24.44 7.56
N ASP A 568 -18.25 25.59 7.88
CA ASP A 568 -18.02 26.36 9.11
C ASP A 568 -18.96 25.98 10.27
N THR A 569 -19.85 25.00 10.07
CA THR A 569 -20.63 24.38 11.15
C THR A 569 -19.68 23.84 12.24
N VAL A 570 -19.88 24.25 13.49
CA VAL A 570 -19.16 23.67 14.62
C VAL A 570 -19.81 22.34 14.98
N LEU A 571 -19.05 21.24 14.86
CA LEU A 571 -19.51 19.89 15.22
C LEU A 571 -19.46 19.64 16.74
N GLY A 572 -18.61 20.38 17.43
CA GLY A 572 -18.24 20.17 18.82
C GLY A 572 -16.86 20.74 19.08
N LYS A 573 -16.23 20.32 20.18
CA LYS A 573 -14.93 20.82 20.61
C LYS A 573 -13.96 19.71 20.97
N THR A 574 -12.68 19.93 20.66
CA THR A 574 -11.57 19.04 21.03
C THR A 574 -11.53 18.83 22.54
N GLY A 575 -10.98 17.70 22.98
CA GLY A 575 -11.01 17.35 24.39
C GLY A 575 -9.98 16.32 24.78
N ASN A 576 -10.26 15.69 25.92
CA ASN A 576 -9.45 14.66 26.54
C ASN A 576 -10.28 13.42 26.93
N THR A 577 -11.43 13.18 26.28
CA THR A 577 -12.28 12.02 26.63
C THR A 577 -11.75 10.70 26.06
N GLY A 578 -12.10 9.57 26.69
CA GLY A 578 -11.55 8.26 26.32
C GLY A 578 -10.15 8.04 26.93
N ASN A 579 -9.21 7.53 26.14
CA ASN A 579 -7.83 7.29 26.60
C ASN A 579 -6.94 8.56 26.61
N ALA A 580 -7.44 9.69 26.09
CA ALA A 580 -6.73 10.98 26.08
C ALA A 580 -6.79 11.74 27.42
N GLY A 581 -7.26 11.13 28.51
CA GLY A 581 -7.62 11.77 29.79
C GLY A 581 -6.66 12.83 30.33
N SER A 582 -5.35 12.60 30.25
CA SER A 582 -4.31 13.51 30.74
C SER A 582 -3.87 14.61 29.75
N MET A 583 -4.36 14.58 28.51
CA MET A 583 -3.86 15.40 27.40
C MET A 583 -4.71 16.66 27.20
N THR A 584 -4.63 17.62 28.14
CA THR A 584 -5.46 18.84 28.16
C THR A 584 -4.85 20.07 27.49
N LYS A 585 -3.52 20.09 27.32
CA LYS A 585 -2.75 21.12 26.59
C LYS A 585 -1.88 20.51 25.50
N ILE A 586 -1.56 21.25 24.44
CA ILE A 586 -0.66 20.78 23.37
C ILE A 586 0.69 20.33 23.94
N GLU A 587 1.20 21.00 24.98
CA GLU A 587 2.43 20.60 25.73
C GLU A 587 2.33 19.21 26.39
N GLY A 588 1.13 18.82 26.82
CA GLY A 588 0.79 17.48 27.30
C GLY A 588 0.28 16.53 26.20
N GLY A 589 0.34 16.96 24.93
CA GLY A 589 -0.10 16.19 23.77
C GLY A 589 -1.61 16.24 23.48
N SER A 590 -2.31 17.30 23.86
CA SER A 590 -3.73 17.51 23.47
C SER A 590 -3.90 17.56 21.95
N HIS A 591 -4.99 16.96 21.46
CA HIS A 591 -5.20 16.72 20.03
C HIS A 591 -6.66 16.44 19.71
N LEU A 592 -7.01 16.63 18.43
CA LEU A 592 -8.14 15.96 17.80
C LEU A 592 -7.66 14.64 17.19
N HIS A 593 -8.32 13.53 17.50
CA HIS A 593 -8.11 12.28 16.76
C HIS A 593 -9.08 12.22 15.57
N PHE A 594 -8.53 11.97 14.38
CA PHE A 594 -9.26 12.00 13.11
C PHE A 594 -9.04 10.71 12.30
N GLU A 595 -10.09 10.08 11.79
CA GLU A 595 -9.98 8.94 10.86
C GLU A 595 -10.79 9.11 9.57
N VAL A 596 -10.47 8.28 8.57
CA VAL A 596 -11.22 8.10 7.32
C VAL A 596 -11.59 6.63 7.15
N ARG A 597 -12.84 6.32 6.82
CA ARG A 597 -13.36 4.94 6.69
C ARG A 597 -14.30 4.73 5.51
N THR A 598 -14.42 3.48 5.07
CA THR A 598 -15.31 3.03 3.98
C THR A 598 -16.56 2.29 4.47
N GLU A 599 -16.65 1.97 5.77
CA GLU A 599 -17.84 1.41 6.44
C GLU A 599 -17.80 1.69 7.95
N ILE A 600 -18.97 1.79 8.58
CA ILE A 600 -19.14 2.11 10.01
C ILE A 600 -19.73 0.97 10.85
N SER A 601 -20.17 -0.12 10.22
CA SER A 601 -20.74 -1.30 10.87
C SER A 601 -19.71 -2.16 11.62
N LYS A 602 -18.41 -1.87 11.46
CA LYS A 602 -17.30 -2.61 12.07
C LYS A 602 -16.68 -1.85 13.24
N SER A 603 -16.23 -2.61 14.24
CA SER A 603 -15.75 -2.10 15.53
C SER A 603 -14.66 -1.05 15.39
N MET A 604 -14.77 0.06 16.10
CA MET A 604 -13.70 1.07 16.16
C MET A 604 -12.50 0.58 16.99
N GLY A 605 -12.61 -0.55 17.69
CA GLY A 605 -11.52 -1.20 18.41
C GLY A 605 -10.40 -1.76 17.52
N LYS A 606 -9.47 -2.50 18.15
CA LYS A 606 -8.17 -2.90 17.57
C LYS A 606 -8.22 -3.79 16.31
N SER A 607 -9.38 -4.32 15.94
CA SER A 607 -9.56 -5.19 14.78
C SER A 607 -10.13 -4.45 13.57
N GLY A 608 -9.31 -4.25 12.53
CA GLY A 608 -9.77 -3.87 11.20
C GLY A 608 -9.06 -2.67 10.57
N MET A 609 -8.04 -2.94 9.76
CA MET A 609 -7.41 -1.97 8.84
C MET A 609 -7.87 -2.18 7.38
N SER A 610 -8.92 -2.97 7.16
CA SER A 610 -9.46 -3.25 5.81
C SER A 610 -10.37 -2.14 5.29
N TYR A 611 -11.09 -1.46 6.20
CA TYR A 611 -12.08 -0.42 5.92
C TYR A 611 -11.65 0.98 6.37
N ARG A 612 -10.41 1.14 6.83
CA ARG A 612 -9.84 2.45 7.18
C ARG A 612 -8.89 2.89 6.08
N LEU A 613 -8.96 4.16 5.69
CA LEU A 613 -8.07 4.79 4.72
C LEU A 613 -7.09 5.71 5.42
N ASP A 614 -5.94 5.97 4.78
CA ASP A 614 -4.99 6.97 5.23
C ASP A 614 -5.66 8.35 5.30
N PRO A 615 -5.78 8.99 6.48
CA PRO A 615 -6.35 10.33 6.61
C PRO A 615 -5.44 11.43 6.08
N PHE A 616 -4.12 11.20 5.99
CA PHE A 616 -3.17 12.24 5.69
C PHE A 616 -3.37 12.87 4.29
N PRO A 617 -3.57 12.11 3.19
CA PRO A 617 -3.93 12.66 1.88
C PRO A 617 -5.25 13.47 1.85
N TRP A 618 -6.14 13.24 2.80
CA TRP A 618 -7.42 13.95 2.89
C TRP A 618 -7.25 15.33 3.53
N LEU A 619 -6.27 15.51 4.41
CA LEU A 619 -5.99 16.82 4.99
C LEU A 619 -5.11 17.67 4.03
N ASP A 620 -5.34 18.98 3.97
CA ASP A 620 -4.56 19.88 3.10
C ASP A 620 -3.62 20.79 3.90
N ASN A 621 -2.42 21.05 3.37
CA ASN A 621 -1.42 21.95 3.97
C ASN A 621 -1.01 21.60 5.42
N CYS A 622 -1.10 20.33 5.81
CA CYS A 622 -0.65 19.88 7.14
C CYS A 622 0.87 19.74 7.23
N MET A 623 1.41 20.08 8.40
CA MET A 623 2.85 20.10 8.67
C MET A 623 3.20 19.41 10.00
N THR A 624 4.51 19.29 10.27
CA THR A 624 5.06 18.82 11.55
C THR A 624 6.16 19.77 12.01
N VAL A 625 6.20 20.16 13.29
CA VAL A 625 7.15 21.18 13.77
C VAL A 625 8.62 20.74 13.70
N GLU A 626 9.32 21.21 12.67
CA GLU A 626 10.58 21.98 12.74
C GLU A 626 10.84 22.57 11.34
N ASN A 627 11.26 23.84 11.26
CA ASN A 627 11.67 24.55 10.03
C ASN A 627 10.74 24.41 8.81
N GLY A 628 9.44 24.26 9.01
CA GLY A 628 8.46 24.32 7.93
C GLY A 628 8.51 23.14 6.94
N VAL A 629 8.99 21.97 7.37
CA VAL A 629 8.94 20.73 6.57
C VAL A 629 7.49 20.44 6.18
N LYS A 630 7.16 20.77 4.93
CA LYS A 630 5.92 20.35 4.29
C LYS A 630 6.05 18.87 3.97
N LEU A 631 5.13 18.09 4.50
CA LEU A 631 4.91 16.73 4.05
C LEU A 631 4.35 16.82 2.61
N ASN A 632 5.17 16.44 1.64
CA ASN A 632 4.78 16.49 0.23
C ASN A 632 3.62 15.52 -0.04
N ARG A 633 2.79 15.91 -1.01
CA ARG A 633 1.57 15.22 -1.44
C ARG A 633 1.87 13.94 -2.23
#